data_AF-A0A3B9G8D9-F1
#
_entry.id   AF-A0A3B9G8D9-F1
#
_cell.length_a   1.000
_cell.length_b   1.000
_cell.length_c   1.000
_cell.angle_alpha   90.00
_cell.angle_beta   90.00
_cell.angle_gamma   90.00
#
_symmetry.space_group_name_H-M   'P 1'
#
loop_
_entity.id
_entity.type
_entity.pdbx_description
1 polymer ?
#
loop_
_entity_poly.entity_id
_entity_poly.type
_entity_poly.pdbx_seq_one_letter_code
_entity_poly.pdbx_strand_id
1 'polypeptide(L)'
;MILSGDFRLSMARNRSQTFRMKLHCLEKGTLLEKDGECHAVENELLGRLFQSRAGEVESILEGVKTANPAELNGGILPPVPDLTEIWAAGVTYLRSKSARMEESEKSGGDVFYDMVYDAERPELFFKAMGYRAIGAGGEIRFRDDSSWDV
;
A
#
# COMPACT_ATOMS: atom_id res chain seq x y z
N MET A 1 3.22 6.81 13.57
CA MET A 1 4.19 5.94 12.87
C MET A 1 3.99 6.18 11.38
N ILE A 2 4.88 6.93 10.74
CA ILE A 2 4.72 7.33 9.33
C ILE A 2 5.15 6.13 8.47
N LEU A 3 4.19 5.40 7.92
CA LEU A 3 4.45 4.41 6.88
C LEU A 3 4.80 5.19 5.59
N SER A 4 6.08 5.23 5.23
CA SER A 4 6.51 5.67 3.90
C SER A 4 5.93 4.68 2.88
N GLY A 5 4.90 5.11 2.16
CA GLY A 5 4.15 4.31 1.19
C GLY A 5 4.92 4.06 -0.11
N ASP A 6 6.06 3.39 -0.03
CA ASP A 6 6.80 2.93 -1.21
C ASP A 6 6.18 1.61 -1.70
N PHE A 7 5.76 1.54 -2.97
CA PHE A 7 5.44 0.26 -3.58
C PHE A 7 6.73 -0.45 -3.98
N ARG A 8 7.10 -1.48 -3.22
CA ARG A 8 8.33 -2.24 -3.43
C ARG A 8 8.02 -3.51 -4.21
N LEU A 9 8.70 -3.68 -5.33
CA LEU A 9 8.73 -4.96 -6.02
C LEU A 9 10.08 -5.63 -5.77
N SER A 10 10.04 -6.86 -5.25
CA SER A 10 11.22 -7.70 -5.10
C SER A 10 11.10 -8.89 -6.04
N MET A 11 11.99 -8.97 -7.04
CA MET A 11 12.02 -10.08 -7.98
C MET A 11 13.30 -10.88 -7.79
N ALA A 12 13.17 -12.21 -7.63
CA ALA A 12 14.29 -13.14 -7.57
C ALA A 12 14.36 -13.93 -8.87
N ARG A 13 15.32 -13.61 -9.75
CA ARG A 13 15.39 -14.24 -11.09
C ARG A 13 16.20 -15.54 -11.13
N ASN A 14 16.83 -15.89 -10.02
CA ASN A 14 17.44 -17.17 -9.66
C ASN A 14 17.97 -16.97 -8.23
N ARG A 15 18.30 -18.05 -7.50
CA ARG A 15 18.68 -18.04 -6.06
C ARG A 15 19.81 -17.07 -5.62
N SER A 16 20.36 -16.22 -6.50
CA SER A 16 21.42 -15.26 -6.19
C SER A 16 21.27 -13.82 -6.72
N GLN A 17 20.20 -13.45 -7.45
CA GLN A 17 20.00 -12.03 -7.85
C GLN A 17 18.58 -11.55 -7.54
N THR A 18 18.48 -10.73 -6.50
CA THR A 18 17.27 -9.98 -6.15
C THR A 18 17.43 -8.56 -6.68
N PHE A 19 16.63 -8.18 -7.67
CA PHE A 19 16.56 -6.78 -8.10
C PHE A 19 15.64 -6.03 -7.14
N ARG A 20 16.12 -4.88 -6.63
CA ARG A 20 15.31 -4.01 -5.79
C ARG A 20 14.70 -2.95 -6.68
N MET A 21 13.39 -3.06 -6.90
CA MET A 21 12.63 -2.07 -7.67
C MET A 21 11.61 -1.37 -6.77
N LYS A 22 11.40 -0.08 -7.00
CA LYS A 22 10.30 0.67 -6.40
C LYS A 22 9.57 1.47 -7.43
N LEU A 23 8.26 1.56 -7.27
CA LEU A 23 7.42 2.43 -8.08
C LEU A 23 6.97 3.61 -7.24
N HIS A 24 7.24 4.82 -7.73
CA HIS A 24 6.81 6.07 -7.11
C HIS A 24 5.78 6.74 -8.02
N CYS A 25 4.60 7.01 -7.49
CA CYS A 25 3.52 7.67 -8.23
C CYS A 25 3.52 9.14 -7.85
N LEU A 26 3.59 10.03 -8.84
CA LEU A 26 3.59 11.47 -8.67
C LEU A 26 2.46 12.09 -9.51
N GLU A 27 2.01 13.29 -9.15
CA GLU A 27 0.99 14.03 -9.91
C GLU A 27 1.35 14.22 -11.39
N LYS A 28 2.63 14.40 -11.70
CA LYS A 28 3.12 14.59 -13.07
C LYS A 28 3.55 13.30 -13.78
N GLY A 29 3.50 12.16 -13.08
CA GLY A 29 3.74 10.86 -13.70
C GLY A 29 4.37 9.83 -12.78
N THR A 30 4.90 8.75 -13.37
CA THR A 30 5.40 7.60 -12.62
C THR A 30 6.92 7.44 -12.75
N LEU A 31 7.57 7.14 -11.63
CA LEU A 31 9.00 6.83 -11.57
C LEU A 31 9.22 5.37 -11.17
N LEU A 32 10.10 4.69 -11.92
CA LEU A 32 10.64 3.39 -11.56
C LEU A 32 12.06 3.58 -11.03
N GLU A 33 12.27 3.30 -9.75
CA GLU A 33 13.59 3.20 -9.13
C GLU A 33 14.10 1.76 -9.30
N LYS A 34 15.22 1.58 -10.00
CA LYS A 34 15.89 0.30 -10.21
C LYS A 34 17.35 0.42 -9.78
N ASP A 35 17.74 -0.38 -8.79
CA ASP A 35 19.12 -0.43 -8.28
C ASP A 35 19.68 0.96 -7.85
N GLY A 36 18.79 1.86 -7.42
CA GLY A 36 19.12 3.22 -7.00
C GLY A 36 19.01 4.28 -8.09
N GLU A 37 18.77 3.89 -9.35
CA GLU A 37 18.55 4.81 -10.46
C GLU A 37 17.06 5.00 -10.73
N CYS A 38 16.62 6.25 -10.91
CA CYS A 38 15.23 6.57 -11.20
C CYS A 38 15.02 6.79 -12.70
N HIS A 39 13.95 6.21 -13.23
CA HIS A 39 13.54 6.36 -14.62
C HIS A 39 12.09 6.80 -14.70
N ALA A 40 11.79 7.79 -15.55
CA ALA A 40 10.41 8.09 -15.93
C ALA A 40 9.85 6.92 -16.74
N VAL A 41 8.60 6.54 -16.48
CA VAL A 41 7.90 5.44 -17.18
C VAL A 41 6.47 5.85 -17.51
N GLU A 42 5.80 5.08 -18.36
CA GLU A 42 4.39 5.32 -18.68
C GLU A 42 3.49 5.34 -17.44
N ASN A 43 2.51 6.25 -17.42
CA ASN A 43 1.62 6.46 -16.26
C ASN A 43 0.67 5.27 -16.05
N GLU A 44 0.40 4.50 -17.09
CA GLU A 44 -0.46 3.31 -17.04
C GLU A 44 0.25 2.10 -16.42
N LEU A 45 1.56 2.18 -16.11
CA LEU A 45 2.33 1.04 -15.60
C LEU A 45 1.70 0.46 -14.32
N LEU A 46 1.32 1.31 -13.36
CA LEU A 46 0.70 0.86 -12.12
C LEU A 46 -0.59 0.06 -12.40
N GLY A 47 -1.46 0.58 -13.27
CA GLY A 47 -2.71 -0.09 -13.64
C GLY A 47 -2.46 -1.42 -14.34
N ARG A 48 -1.47 -1.47 -15.25
CA ARG A 48 -1.07 -2.71 -15.93
C ARG A 48 -0.53 -3.75 -14.96
N LEU A 49 0.25 -3.34 -13.95
CA LEU A 49 0.74 -4.24 -12.90
C LEU A 49 -0.42 -4.82 -12.07
N PHE A 50 -1.39 -4.00 -11.68
CA PHE A 50 -2.57 -4.47 -10.91
C PHE A 50 -3.48 -5.41 -11.71
N GLN A 51 -3.53 -5.26 -13.03
CA GLN A 51 -4.32 -6.12 -13.92
C GLN A 51 -3.55 -7.35 -14.43
N SER A 52 -2.25 -7.43 -14.15
CA SER A 52 -1.39 -8.51 -14.62
C SER A 52 -1.64 -9.81 -13.88
N ARG A 53 -1.39 -10.93 -14.54
CA ARG A 53 -1.42 -12.26 -13.93
C ARG A 53 -0.09 -12.57 -13.26
N ALA A 54 -0.10 -13.54 -12.34
CA ALA A 54 1.12 -14.08 -11.76
C ALA A 54 2.07 -14.58 -12.87
N GLY A 55 3.27 -14.00 -12.95
CA GLY A 55 4.30 -14.30 -13.96
C GLY A 55 4.37 -13.36 -15.16
N GLU A 56 3.44 -12.41 -15.30
CA GLU A 56 3.48 -11.38 -16.36
C GLU A 56 4.27 -10.12 -15.93
N VAL A 57 4.45 -9.94 -14.62
CA VAL A 57 5.06 -8.75 -14.02
C VAL A 57 6.47 -8.50 -14.57
N GLU A 58 7.28 -9.56 -14.66
CA GLU A 58 8.64 -9.49 -15.19
C GLU A 58 8.65 -8.97 -16.63
N SER A 59 7.80 -9.55 -17.48
CA SER A 59 7.71 -9.16 -18.89
C SER A 59 7.20 -7.72 -19.06
N ILE A 60 6.28 -7.28 -18.21
CA ILE A 60 5.78 -5.90 -18.21
C ILE A 60 6.90 -4.92 -17.86
N LEU A 61 7.67 -5.23 -16.83
CA LEU A 61 8.77 -4.38 -16.37
C LEU A 61 9.96 -4.35 -17.33
N GLU A 62 10.22 -5.44 -18.06
CA GLU A 62 11.27 -5.47 -19.09
C GLU A 62 10.87 -4.70 -20.34
N GLY A 63 9.58 -4.66 -20.66
CA GLY A 63 9.05 -3.94 -21.82
C GLY A 63 8.74 -2.46 -21.58
N VAL A 64 8.90 -1.97 -20.33
CA VAL A 64 8.59 -0.58 -19.96
C VAL A 64 9.52 0.38 -20.69
N LYS A 65 8.98 1.47 -21.22
CA LYS A 65 9.81 2.49 -21.87
C LYS A 65 10.30 3.46 -20.81
N THR A 66 11.62 3.54 -20.64
CA THR A 66 12.24 4.45 -19.68
C THR A 66 12.66 5.76 -20.34
N ALA A 67 12.43 6.87 -19.66
CA ALA A 67 12.89 8.20 -20.04
C ALA A 67 13.61 8.91 -18.86
N ASN A 68 14.18 10.09 -19.12
CA ASN A 68 14.87 10.87 -18.12
C ASN A 68 13.87 11.37 -17.04
N PRO A 69 14.12 11.12 -15.74
CA PRO A 69 13.23 11.55 -14.66
C PRO A 69 13.21 13.07 -14.40
N ALA A 70 14.11 13.85 -15.01
CA ALA A 70 14.33 15.27 -14.69
C ALA A 70 13.08 16.17 -14.77
N GLU A 71 12.04 15.75 -15.49
CA GLU A 71 10.79 16.51 -15.65
C GLU A 71 9.67 16.06 -14.69
N LEU A 72 9.84 14.94 -13.99
CA LEU A 72 8.84 14.41 -13.06
C LEU A 72 9.05 14.99 -11.66
N ASN A 73 8.11 15.83 -11.25
CA ASN A 73 8.01 16.42 -9.91
C ASN A 73 6.54 16.57 -9.52
N GLY A 74 6.25 16.87 -8.26
CA GLY A 74 4.88 17.07 -7.78
C GLY A 74 4.59 16.31 -6.50
N GLY A 75 3.34 16.39 -6.04
CA GLY A 75 2.89 15.63 -4.88
C GLY A 75 3.03 14.12 -5.09
N ILE A 76 3.37 13.40 -4.02
CA ILE A 76 3.38 11.94 -4.03
C ILE A 76 1.93 11.46 -3.99
N LEU A 77 1.58 10.61 -4.95
CA LEU A 77 0.30 9.91 -5.02
C LEU A 77 0.42 8.52 -4.39
N PRO A 78 -0.66 7.99 -3.81
CA PRO A 78 -0.65 6.63 -3.29
C PRO A 78 -0.46 5.64 -4.46
N PRO A 79 0.33 4.56 -4.29
CA PRO A 79 0.58 3.59 -5.36
C PRO A 79 -0.58 2.59 -5.49
N VAL A 80 -1.80 3.11 -5.67
CA VAL A 80 -3.03 2.34 -5.85
C VAL A 80 -3.89 3.03 -6.92
N PRO A 81 -4.36 2.30 -7.94
CA PRO A 81 -5.30 2.87 -8.92
C PRO A 81 -6.62 3.28 -8.26
N ASP A 82 -7.24 4.36 -8.76
CA ASP A 82 -8.44 4.97 -8.17
C ASP A 82 -9.60 3.99 -7.93
N LEU A 83 -9.85 3.09 -8.87
CA LEU A 83 -10.97 2.14 -8.84
C LEU A 83 -10.63 0.82 -8.14
N THR A 84 -9.43 0.71 -7.54
CA THR A 84 -9.04 -0.48 -6.80
C THR A 84 -9.59 -0.45 -5.38
N GLU A 85 -10.14 -1.57 -4.92
CA GLU A 85 -10.55 -1.73 -3.53
C GLU A 85 -9.35 -1.94 -2.61
N ILE A 86 -9.36 -1.24 -1.49
CA ILE A 86 -8.39 -1.41 -0.41
C ILE A 86 -9.08 -2.16 0.72
N TRP A 87 -8.55 -3.33 1.04
CA TRP A 87 -8.98 -4.18 2.16
C TRP A 87 -7.91 -4.21 3.24
N ALA A 88 -8.32 -4.41 4.49
CA ALA A 88 -7.42 -4.49 5.63
C ALA A 88 -7.76 -5.69 6.53
N ALA A 89 -6.76 -6.17 7.25
CA ALA A 89 -6.88 -7.22 8.25
C ALA A 89 -6.68 -6.64 9.65
N GLY A 90 -7.64 -6.89 10.55
CA GLY A 90 -7.57 -6.46 11.94
C GLY A 90 -6.78 -7.42 12.83
N VAL A 91 -6.36 -6.92 14.00
CA VAL A 91 -5.77 -7.71 15.11
C VAL A 91 -4.61 -8.64 14.71
N THR A 92 -3.73 -8.18 13.82
CA THR A 92 -2.63 -9.00 13.27
C THR A 92 -1.38 -9.07 14.17
N TYR A 93 -1.30 -8.26 15.24
CA TYR A 93 -0.18 -8.23 16.18
C TYR A 93 -0.62 -8.46 17.63
N LEU A 94 0.19 -9.16 18.44
CA LEU A 94 -0.08 -9.37 19.87
C LEU A 94 -0.36 -8.07 20.63
N ARG A 95 0.40 -7.01 20.35
CA ARG A 95 0.21 -5.70 20.99
C ARG A 95 -1.12 -5.02 20.59
N SER A 96 -1.64 -5.32 19.40
CA SER A 96 -2.96 -4.83 18.97
C SER A 96 -4.10 -5.55 19.68
N LYS A 97 -3.91 -6.83 20.05
CA LYS A 97 -4.86 -7.58 20.89
C LYS A 97 -5.03 -6.90 22.24
N SER A 98 -3.94 -6.71 22.98
CA SER A 98 -3.99 -6.16 24.35
C SER A 98 -4.58 -4.75 24.40
N ALA A 99 -4.20 -3.86 23.47
CA ALA A 99 -4.74 -2.49 23.42
C ALA A 99 -6.24 -2.44 23.09
N ARG A 100 -6.71 -3.31 22.18
CA ARG A 100 -8.14 -3.38 21.82
C ARG A 100 -9.00 -4.01 22.91
N MET A 101 -8.46 -4.95 23.69
CA MET A 101 -9.15 -5.50 24.86
C MET A 101 -9.34 -4.42 25.94
N GLU A 102 -8.28 -3.68 26.28
CA GLU A 102 -8.34 -2.60 27.28
C GLU A 102 -9.29 -1.45 26.88
N GLU A 103 -9.33 -1.10 25.59
CA GLU A 103 -10.29 -0.11 25.06
C GLU A 103 -11.75 -0.62 25.07
N SER A 104 -11.97 -1.93 24.97
CA SER A 104 -13.29 -2.54 24.80
C SER A 104 -13.89 -3.18 26.05
N GLU A 105 -13.14 -3.21 27.16
CA GLU A 105 -13.61 -3.70 28.47
C GLU A 105 -14.87 -2.97 28.94
N LYS A 106 -14.99 -1.67 28.65
CA LYS A 106 -16.16 -0.85 29.07
C LYS A 106 -17.42 -1.10 28.22
N SER A 107 -17.27 -1.65 27.03
CA SER A 107 -18.36 -1.88 26.06
C SER A 107 -18.69 -3.36 25.84
N GLY A 108 -17.97 -4.29 26.50
CA GLY A 108 -18.12 -5.74 26.34
C GLY A 108 -17.61 -6.25 24.98
N GLY A 109 -16.77 -5.45 24.30
CA GLY A 109 -16.22 -5.76 22.98
C GLY A 109 -14.95 -6.62 23.04
N ASP A 110 -14.37 -6.76 24.22
CA ASP A 110 -13.16 -7.53 24.51
C ASP A 110 -13.30 -9.01 24.09
N VAL A 111 -14.45 -9.62 24.33
CA VAL A 111 -14.74 -11.01 23.94
C VAL A 111 -14.68 -11.20 22.42
N PHE A 112 -15.13 -10.21 21.63
CA PHE A 112 -15.11 -10.32 20.17
C PHE A 112 -13.69 -10.24 19.60
N TYR A 113 -12.83 -9.38 20.14
CA TYR A 113 -11.44 -9.27 19.68
C TYR A 113 -10.60 -10.51 20.07
N ASP A 114 -10.87 -11.11 21.23
CA ASP A 114 -10.21 -12.35 21.64
C ASP A 114 -10.59 -13.52 20.73
N MET A 115 -11.88 -13.66 20.43
CA MET A 115 -12.38 -14.70 19.52
C MET A 115 -11.81 -14.57 18.10
N VAL A 116 -11.71 -13.34 17.57
CA VAL A 116 -11.12 -13.10 16.23
C VAL A 116 -9.63 -13.43 16.21
N TYR A 117 -8.91 -13.15 17.30
CA TYR A 117 -7.47 -13.40 17.36
C TYR A 117 -7.13 -14.90 17.37
N ASP A 118 -7.89 -15.70 18.11
CA ASP A 118 -7.65 -17.14 18.22
C ASP A 118 -8.35 -17.95 17.10
N ALA A 119 -9.22 -17.32 16.32
CA ALA A 119 -9.89 -17.98 15.19
C ALA A 119 -8.93 -18.23 14.02
N GLU A 120 -9.11 -19.38 13.35
CA GLU A 120 -8.41 -19.70 12.11
C GLU A 120 -8.76 -18.73 10.97
N ARG A 121 -9.97 -18.18 10.98
CA ARG A 121 -10.45 -17.21 9.99
C ARG A 121 -10.10 -15.78 10.45
N PRO A 122 -9.25 -15.03 9.70
CA PRO A 122 -8.92 -13.66 10.07
C PRO A 122 -10.08 -12.70 9.86
N GLU A 123 -10.05 -11.57 10.58
CA GLU A 123 -10.89 -10.43 10.27
C GLU A 123 -10.40 -9.74 9.00
N LEU A 124 -11.31 -9.54 8.04
CA LEU A 124 -11.09 -8.75 6.84
C LEU A 124 -12.22 -7.73 6.71
N PHE A 125 -11.87 -6.48 6.44
CA PHE A 125 -12.84 -5.43 6.21
C PHE A 125 -12.43 -4.53 5.04
N PHE A 126 -13.45 -4.03 4.31
CA PHE A 126 -13.26 -3.03 3.28
C PHE A 126 -12.85 -1.71 3.92
N LYS A 127 -11.70 -1.16 3.52
CA LYS A 127 -11.15 0.08 4.08
C LYS A 127 -11.56 1.29 3.25
N ALA A 128 -11.39 1.24 1.94
CA ALA A 128 -11.62 2.36 1.03
C ALA A 128 -11.51 1.96 -0.44
N MET A 129 -11.99 2.83 -1.33
CA MET A 129 -11.56 2.84 -2.73
C MET A 129 -10.23 3.59 -2.88
N GLY A 130 -9.45 3.27 -3.92
CA GLY A 130 -8.16 3.89 -4.22
C GLY A 130 -8.20 5.42 -4.27
N TYR A 131 -9.25 6.01 -4.84
CA TYR A 131 -9.42 7.47 -4.90
C TYR A 131 -9.60 8.16 -3.53
N ARG A 132 -9.74 7.40 -2.44
CA ARG A 132 -9.74 7.92 -1.05
C ARG A 132 -8.39 7.75 -0.36
N ALA A 133 -7.43 7.06 -0.98
CA ALA A 133 -6.08 6.97 -0.45
C ALA A 133 -5.31 8.28 -0.68
N ILE A 134 -4.34 8.54 0.18
CA ILE A 134 -3.51 9.73 0.15
C ILE A 134 -2.04 9.29 0.12
N GLY A 135 -1.22 9.97 -0.68
CA GLY A 135 0.20 9.67 -0.78
C GLY A 135 1.00 10.14 0.43
N ALA A 136 2.29 9.77 0.45
CA ALA A 136 3.16 10.09 1.58
C ALA A 136 3.26 11.61 1.82
N GLY A 137 3.07 12.02 3.08
CA GLY A 137 3.10 13.43 3.48
C GLY A 137 1.82 14.22 3.15
N GLY A 138 0.80 13.59 2.55
CA GLY A 138 -0.49 14.22 2.32
C GLY A 138 -1.34 14.36 3.58
N GLU A 139 -2.36 15.20 3.48
CA GLU A 139 -3.25 15.55 4.60
C GLU A 139 -4.36 14.50 4.79
N ILE A 140 -4.41 13.89 5.98
CA ILE A 140 -5.52 13.02 6.39
C ILE A 140 -6.69 13.85 6.90
N ARG A 141 -7.90 13.29 6.84
CA ARG A 141 -9.11 13.95 7.35
C ARG A 141 -9.67 13.20 8.55
N PHE A 142 -10.12 13.99 9.52
CA PHE A 142 -10.89 13.53 10.66
C PHE A 142 -12.37 13.73 10.35
N ARG A 143 -13.23 12.91 10.96
CA ARG A 143 -14.67 13.15 10.87
C ARG A 143 -15.05 14.18 11.92
N ASP A 144 -15.92 15.11 11.56
CA ASP A 144 -16.39 16.16 12.49
C ASP A 144 -17.10 15.61 13.74
N ASP A 145 -17.57 14.36 13.68
CA ASP A 145 -18.22 13.64 14.78
C ASP A 145 -17.30 12.67 15.54
N SER A 146 -16.00 12.66 15.23
CA SER A 146 -15.01 11.86 15.96
C SER A 146 -14.50 12.61 17.19
N SER A 147 -14.57 11.96 18.35
CA SER A 147 -13.98 12.49 19.59
C SER A 147 -12.59 11.92 19.89
N TRP A 148 -12.11 10.97 19.08
CA TRP A 148 -10.85 10.27 19.29
C TRP A 148 -10.32 9.70 17.98
N ASP A 149 -9.15 10.16 17.55
CA ASP A 149 -8.52 9.77 16.29
C ASP A 149 -7.10 9.23 16.56
N VAL A 150 -6.80 8.03 16.05
CA VAL A 150 -5.53 7.29 16.22
C VAL A 150 -5.00 6.71 14.92
#